data_AF-A0A6J6FQR4-F1
#
_entry.id   AF-A0A6J6FQR4-F1
#
_cell.length_a   1.000
_cell.length_b   1.000
_cell.length_c   1.000
_cell.angle_alpha   90.00
_cell.angle_beta   90.00
_cell.angle_gamma   90.00
#
_symmetry.space_group_name_H-M   'P 1'
#
loop_
_entity.id
_entity.type
_entity.pdbx_description
1 polymer ?
#
loop_
_entity_poly.entity_id
_entity_poly.type
_entity_poly.pdbx_seq_one_letter_code
_entity_poly.pdbx_strand_id
1 'polypeptide(L)'
;MVRRRGPLLAIAISCTIGLLAALLLWDSTSALRGVPGFILWVLAVPTSSLFGIPVMGGELRWILAVLSSLVLWFYVGHLAAQRSTRRVATSWLEWRREWTRLVIGIWAGSLLGLGLAATVLSVSL
;
A
#
# COMPACT_ATOMS: atom_id res chain seq x y z
N MET A 1 13.81 -20.00 3.81
CA MET A 1 13.70 -19.01 2.71
C MET A 1 12.69 -17.90 3.00
N VAL A 2 11.46 -18.24 3.44
CA VAL A 2 10.39 -17.27 3.78
C VAL A 2 10.86 -16.15 4.72
N ARG A 3 11.64 -16.47 5.79
CA ARG A 3 12.16 -15.46 6.74
C ARG A 3 12.94 -14.30 6.09
N ARG A 4 13.76 -14.59 5.07
CA ARG A 4 14.59 -13.58 4.40
C ARG A 4 13.85 -12.91 3.24
N ARG A 5 13.03 -13.66 2.49
CA ARG A 5 12.40 -13.18 1.25
C ARG A 5 10.99 -12.61 1.44
N GLY A 6 10.30 -12.92 2.53
CA GLY A 6 8.94 -12.43 2.81
C GLY A 6 8.82 -10.89 2.82
N PRO A 7 9.70 -10.15 3.52
CA PRO A 7 9.72 -8.69 3.47
C PRO A 7 9.92 -8.14 2.05
N LEU A 8 10.87 -8.71 1.31
CA LEU A 8 11.17 -8.29 -0.06
C LEU A 8 10.02 -8.59 -1.02
N LEU A 9 9.33 -9.71 -0.84
CA LEU A 9 8.15 -10.06 -1.65
C LEU A 9 6.99 -9.10 -1.37
N ALA A 10 6.78 -8.66 -0.12
CA ALA A 10 5.77 -7.67 0.21
C ALA A 10 6.06 -6.30 -0.47
N ILE A 11 7.33 -5.87 -0.47
CA ILE A 11 7.76 -4.69 -1.24
C ILE A 11 7.50 -4.92 -2.73
N ALA A 12 7.92 -6.04 -3.29
CA ALA A 12 7.76 -6.33 -4.72
C ALA A 12 6.28 -6.30 -5.16
N ILE A 13 5.37 -6.83 -4.33
CA ILE A 13 3.92 -6.75 -4.57
C ILE A 13 3.45 -5.29 -4.55
N SER A 14 3.84 -4.51 -3.54
CA SER A 14 3.52 -3.08 -3.47
C SER A 14 4.05 -2.31 -4.68
N CYS A 15 5.31 -2.53 -5.07
CA CYS A 15 5.89 -1.90 -6.27
C CYS A 15 5.14 -2.30 -7.54
N THR A 16 4.73 -3.56 -7.68
CA THR A 16 3.93 -4.01 -8.82
C THR A 16 2.60 -3.27 -8.90
N ILE A 17 1.91 -3.15 -7.77
CA ILE A 17 0.64 -2.40 -7.68
C ILE A 17 0.87 -0.92 -8.00
N GLY A 18 1.94 -0.32 -7.46
CA GLY A 18 2.30 1.08 -7.71
C GLY A 18 2.66 1.36 -9.17
N LEU A 19 3.33 0.43 -9.84
CA LEU A 19 3.61 0.52 -11.28
C LEU A 19 2.33 0.44 -12.11
N LEU A 20 1.41 -0.48 -11.78
CA LEU A 20 0.10 -0.54 -12.44
C LEU A 20 -0.71 0.74 -12.22
N ALA A 21 -0.67 1.30 -11.01
CA ALA A 21 -1.27 2.58 -10.70
C ALA A 21 -0.68 3.70 -11.57
N ALA A 22 0.66 3.79 -11.65
CA ALA A 22 1.35 4.78 -12.46
C ALA A 22 0.99 4.65 -13.95
N LEU A 23 0.92 3.44 -14.50
CA LEU A 23 0.49 3.21 -15.89
C LEU A 23 -0.95 3.65 -16.16
N LEU A 24 -1.86 3.40 -15.23
CA LEU A 24 -3.24 3.85 -15.35
C LEU A 24 -3.35 5.37 -15.29
N LEU A 25 -2.59 6.01 -14.39
CA LEU A 25 -2.62 7.45 -14.18
C LEU A 25 -1.81 8.24 -15.21
N TRP A 26 -0.83 7.61 -15.87
CA TRP A 26 0.05 8.27 -16.83
C TRP A 26 -0.76 8.88 -17.98
N ASP A 27 -0.69 10.21 -18.05
CA ASP A 27 -1.38 11.04 -19.05
C ASP A 27 -2.88 10.75 -19.15
N SER A 28 -3.51 10.42 -18.02
CA SER A 28 -4.92 10.06 -17.98
C SER A 28 -5.80 11.26 -17.65
N THR A 29 -6.66 11.64 -18.59
CA THR A 29 -7.81 12.55 -18.37
C THR A 29 -9.13 11.81 -18.16
N SER A 30 -9.13 10.47 -18.31
CA SER A 30 -10.33 9.64 -18.22
C SER A 30 -10.59 9.16 -16.78
N ALA A 31 -11.83 9.29 -16.30
CA ALA A 31 -12.25 8.74 -15.01
C ALA A 31 -12.10 7.21 -14.94
N LEU A 32 -12.30 6.50 -16.06
CA LEU A 32 -12.18 5.03 -16.15
C LEU A 32 -10.78 4.52 -15.83
N ARG A 33 -9.75 5.33 -16.09
CA ARG A 33 -8.35 5.05 -15.74
C ARG A 33 -7.94 5.73 -14.44
N GLY A 34 -8.40 6.96 -14.23
CA GLY A 34 -8.09 7.80 -13.07
C GLY A 34 -8.51 7.18 -11.74
N VAL A 35 -9.78 6.75 -11.62
CA VAL A 35 -10.31 6.18 -10.37
C VAL A 35 -9.59 4.89 -9.96
N PRO A 36 -9.49 3.84 -10.80
CA PRO A 36 -8.78 2.63 -10.40
C PRO A 36 -7.28 2.87 -10.22
N GLY A 37 -6.65 3.73 -11.03
CA GLY A 37 -5.25 4.10 -10.86
C GLY A 37 -4.98 4.77 -9.51
N PHE A 38 -5.86 5.67 -9.08
CA PHE A 38 -5.77 6.34 -7.80
C PHE A 38 -5.99 5.39 -6.61
N ILE A 39 -6.97 4.49 -6.71
CA ILE A 39 -7.19 3.44 -5.72
C ILE A 39 -5.94 2.57 -5.60
N LEU A 40 -5.39 2.07 -6.71
CA LEU A 40 -4.19 1.25 -6.70
C LEU A 40 -2.99 1.99 -6.12
N TRP A 41 -2.86 3.30 -6.38
CA TRP A 41 -1.82 4.12 -5.76
C TRP A 41 -1.93 4.15 -4.25
N VAL A 42 -3.13 4.36 -3.71
CA VAL A 42 -3.40 4.37 -2.26
C VAL A 42 -3.13 3.00 -1.64
N LEU A 43 -3.44 1.91 -2.36
CA LEU A 43 -3.12 0.55 -1.91
C LEU A 43 -1.62 0.24 -1.95
N ALA A 44 -0.89 0.79 -2.91
CA ALA A 44 0.57 0.64 -3.00
C ALA A 44 1.31 1.51 -1.98
N VAL A 45 0.85 2.75 -1.79
CA VAL A 45 1.44 3.79 -0.95
C VAL A 45 0.42 4.24 0.12
N PRO A 46 0.09 3.37 1.10
CA PRO A 46 -0.97 3.62 2.09
C PRO A 46 -0.71 4.81 3.01
N THR A 47 0.55 5.19 3.23
CA THR A 47 0.91 6.34 4.08
C THR A 47 0.80 7.67 3.36
N SER A 48 0.48 7.67 2.07
CA SER A 48 0.46 8.86 1.24
C SER A 48 -0.59 9.88 1.71
N SER A 49 -1.69 9.44 2.35
CA SER A 49 -2.74 10.29 2.91
C SER A 49 -2.30 11.13 4.10
N LEU A 50 -1.23 10.72 4.79
CA LEU A 50 -0.60 11.51 5.85
C LEU A 50 0.02 12.81 5.30
N PHE A 51 0.19 12.90 3.98
CA PHE A 51 0.83 14.03 3.31
C PHE A 51 -0.12 14.85 2.41
N GLY A 52 -1.42 14.53 2.32
CA GLY A 52 -2.41 15.25 1.47
C GLY A 52 -3.51 14.34 0.90
N ILE A 53 -4.05 14.62 -0.30
CA ILE A 53 -4.91 13.69 -1.11
C ILE A 53 -4.30 13.02 -2.39
N PRO A 54 -3.56 11.94 -2.18
CA PRO A 54 -2.69 11.94 -1.04
C PRO A 54 -1.68 13.09 -1.23
N VAL A 55 -0.47 13.00 -0.72
CA VAL A 55 0.65 13.92 -1.00
C VAL A 55 0.35 15.24 -1.78
N MET A 56 0.02 16.30 -1.05
CA MET A 56 -0.08 17.65 -1.59
C MET A 56 1.24 18.38 -1.34
N GLY A 57 1.74 19.15 -2.31
CA GLY A 57 2.97 19.94 -2.17
C GLY A 57 4.20 19.29 -2.82
N GLY A 58 5.39 19.65 -2.35
CA GLY A 58 6.65 19.38 -3.04
C GLY A 58 7.18 17.93 -2.97
N GLU A 59 8.21 17.67 -3.78
CA GLU A 59 8.84 16.36 -3.99
C GLU A 59 9.24 15.62 -2.71
N LEU A 60 9.69 16.36 -1.68
CA LEU A 60 10.07 15.76 -0.40
C LEU A 60 8.92 14.96 0.23
N ARG A 61 7.67 15.44 0.14
CA ARG A 61 6.51 14.74 0.71
C ARG A 61 6.20 13.46 -0.06
N TRP A 62 6.45 13.45 -1.38
CA TRP A 62 6.32 12.24 -2.21
C TRP A 62 7.37 11.19 -1.83
N ILE A 63 8.62 11.62 -1.69
CA ILE A 63 9.72 10.74 -1.25
C ILE A 63 9.40 10.14 0.12
N LEU A 64 8.95 10.96 1.07
CA LEU A 64 8.58 10.49 2.40
C LEU A 64 7.42 9.51 2.37
N ALA A 65 6.35 9.79 1.60
CA ALA A 65 5.20 8.90 1.46
C ALA A 65 5.60 7.52 0.91
N VAL A 66 6.43 7.50 -0.13
CA VAL A 66 6.91 6.26 -0.74
C VAL A 66 7.81 5.50 0.23
N LEU A 67 8.80 6.16 0.84
CA LEU A 67 9.73 5.52 1.78
C LEU A 67 9.00 4.97 3.01
N SER A 68 8.09 5.72 3.62
CA SER A 68 7.33 5.22 4.78
C SER A 68 6.43 4.04 4.42
N SER A 69 5.86 4.03 3.21
CA SER A 69 5.10 2.88 2.71
C SER A 69 5.98 1.66 2.45
N LEU A 70 7.18 1.83 1.89
CA LEU A 70 8.14 0.74 1.70
C LEU A 70 8.56 0.12 3.05
N VAL A 71 8.81 0.97 4.05
CA VAL A 71 9.10 0.52 5.43
C VAL A 71 7.91 -0.26 6.00
N LEU A 72 6.68 0.25 5.83
CA LEU A 72 5.47 -0.45 6.27
C LEU A 72 5.33 -1.83 5.59
N TRP A 73 5.49 -1.91 4.27
CA TRP A 73 5.37 -3.18 3.55
C TRP A 73 6.47 -4.16 3.90
N PHE A 74 7.70 -3.68 4.08
CA PHE A 74 8.78 -4.50 4.59
C PHE A 74 8.44 -5.09 5.95
N TYR A 75 7.97 -4.25 6.89
CA TYR A 75 7.62 -4.66 8.24
C TYR A 75 6.47 -5.67 8.25
N VAL A 76 5.42 -5.44 7.45
CA VAL A 76 4.28 -6.37 7.31
C VAL A 76 4.73 -7.71 6.73
N GLY A 77 5.56 -7.69 5.69
CA GLY A 77 6.14 -8.91 5.10
C GLY A 77 7.06 -9.66 6.09
N HIS A 78 7.79 -8.93 6.93
CA HIS A 78 8.60 -9.48 8.01
C HIS A 78 7.75 -10.12 9.10
N LEU A 79 6.70 -9.44 9.57
CA LEU A 79 5.80 -9.95 10.60
C LEU A 79 5.07 -11.22 10.12
N ALA A 80 4.60 -11.25 8.87
CA ALA A 80 4.03 -12.45 8.27
C ALA A 80 5.04 -13.60 8.17
N ALA A 81 6.31 -13.30 7.84
CA ALA A 81 7.38 -14.29 7.82
C ALA A 81 7.71 -14.83 9.21
N GLN A 82 7.73 -13.97 10.23
CA GLN A 82 7.90 -14.41 11.61
C GLN A 82 6.76 -15.33 12.06
N ARG A 83 5.50 -14.91 11.86
CA ARG A 83 4.29 -15.67 12.25
C ARG A 83 4.20 -17.02 11.56
N SER A 84 4.49 -17.09 10.26
CA SER A 84 4.46 -18.35 9.51
C SER A 84 5.53 -19.35 9.95
N THR A 85 6.67 -18.90 10.49
CA THR A 85 7.73 -19.80 10.98
C THR A 85 7.56 -20.27 12.42
N ARG A 86 6.54 -19.81 13.14
CA ARG A 86 6.15 -20.38 14.44
C ARG A 86 5.33 -21.67 14.30
N ARG A 87 4.90 -22.01 13.09
CA ARG A 87 4.16 -23.23 12.77
C ARG A 87 5.13 -24.31 12.30
N VAL A 88 4.84 -25.57 12.64
CA VAL A 88 5.68 -26.75 12.35
C VAL A 88 5.94 -26.91 10.84
N ALA A 89 4.98 -26.52 9.99
CA ALA A 89 5.16 -26.46 8.55
C ALA A 89 5.36 -25.00 8.07
N THR A 90 6.61 -24.61 7.80
CA THR A 90 6.91 -23.31 7.18
C THR A 90 6.68 -23.40 5.67
N SER A 91 5.62 -22.78 5.16
CA SER A 91 5.32 -22.74 3.72
C SER A 91 4.99 -21.34 3.21
N TRP A 92 5.17 -21.11 1.91
CA TRP A 92 4.78 -19.87 1.24
C TRP A 92 3.26 -19.61 1.31
N LEU A 93 2.46 -20.67 1.37
CA LEU A 93 1.01 -20.57 1.53
C LEU A 93 0.64 -19.97 2.90
N GLU A 94 1.32 -20.40 3.96
CA GLU A 94 1.12 -19.86 5.31
C GLU A 94 1.58 -18.41 5.41
N TRP A 95 2.71 -18.06 4.78
CA TRP A 95 3.13 -16.65 4.65
C TRP A 95 2.06 -15.82 3.95
N ARG A 96 1.53 -16.29 2.82
CA ARG A 96 0.48 -15.59 2.07
C ARG A 96 -0.76 -15.38 2.93
N ARG A 97 -1.22 -16.39 3.66
CA ARG A 97 -2.39 -16.30 4.56
C ARG A 97 -2.20 -15.24 5.66
N GLU A 98 -1.05 -15.23 6.31
CA GLU A 98 -0.73 -14.24 7.34
C GLU A 98 -0.58 -12.83 6.74
N TRP A 99 0.11 -12.72 5.61
CA TRP A 99 0.30 -11.45 4.90
C TRP A 99 -1.05 -10.87 4.45
N THR A 100 -1.93 -11.66 3.83
CA THR A 100 -3.25 -11.18 3.36
C THR A 100 -4.10 -10.65 4.51
N ARG A 101 -4.08 -11.29 5.69
CA ARG A 101 -4.83 -10.81 6.86
C ARG A 101 -4.37 -9.43 7.32
N LEU A 102 -3.05 -9.21 7.33
CA LEU A 102 -2.47 -7.92 7.70
C LEU A 102 -2.77 -6.84 6.64
N VAL A 103 -2.62 -7.19 5.37
CA VAL A 103 -2.81 -6.28 4.23
C VAL A 103 -4.25 -5.80 4.14
N ILE A 104 -5.24 -6.66 4.35
CA ILE A 104 -6.67 -6.28 4.31
C ILE A 104 -6.97 -5.16 5.29
N GLY A 105 -6.41 -5.21 6.51
CA GLY A 105 -6.58 -4.16 7.51
C GLY A 105 -5.97 -2.83 7.07
N ILE A 106 -4.78 -2.86 6.49
CA ILE A 106 -4.10 -1.66 5.96
C ILE A 106 -4.89 -1.06 4.81
N TRP A 107 -5.31 -1.88 3.84
CA TRP A 107 -6.10 -1.43 2.71
C TRP A 107 -7.44 -0.83 3.14
N ALA A 108 -8.16 -1.51 4.03
CA ALA A 108 -9.41 -0.99 4.58
C ALA A 108 -9.18 0.35 5.29
N GLY A 109 -8.17 0.44 6.16
CA GLY A 109 -7.84 1.67 6.87
C GLY A 109 -7.46 2.82 5.94
N SER A 110 -6.62 2.56 4.93
CA SER A 110 -6.20 3.56 3.95
C SER A 110 -7.36 4.08 3.10
N LEU A 111 -8.23 3.19 2.62
CA LEU A 111 -9.40 3.57 1.82
C LEU A 111 -10.44 4.33 2.66
N LEU A 112 -10.70 3.88 3.89
CA LEU A 112 -11.59 4.58 4.82
C LEU A 112 -11.05 5.96 5.17
N GLY A 113 -9.77 6.07 5.52
CA GLY A 113 -9.12 7.34 5.83
C GLY A 113 -9.19 8.31 4.64
N LEU A 114 -9.01 7.81 3.43
CA LEU A 114 -9.16 8.61 2.22
C LEU A 114 -10.61 9.07 1.99
N GLY A 115 -11.58 8.18 2.17
CA GLY A 115 -13.00 8.52 2.06
C GLY A 115 -13.40 9.62 3.05
N LEU A 116 -12.95 9.53 4.30
CA LEU A 116 -13.18 10.55 5.33
C LEU A 116 -12.51 11.88 4.99
N ALA A 117 -11.27 11.86 4.49
CA ALA A 117 -10.59 13.07 4.04
C ALA A 117 -11.35 13.76 2.90
N ALA A 118 -11.88 12.97 1.95
CA ALA A 118 -12.67 13.48 0.83
C ALA A 118 -13.98 14.13 1.31
N THR A 119 -14.70 13.52 2.26
CA THR A 119 -15.94 14.11 2.79
C THR A 119 -15.66 15.42 3.54
N VAL A 120 -14.59 15.48 4.34
CA VAL A 120 -14.21 16.71 5.05
C VAL A 120 -13.87 17.83 4.07
N LEU A 121 -13.12 17.53 3.00
CA LEU A 121 -12.84 18.52 1.96
C LEU A 121 -14.10 19.01 1.26
N SER A 122 -15.05 18.11 0.95
CA SER A 122 -16.28 18.48 0.25
C SER A 122 -17.19 19.44 1.03
N VAL A 123 -17.12 19.42 2.36
CA VAL A 123 -17.87 20.33 3.24
C VAL A 123 -17.15 21.68 3.42
N SER A 124 -15.86 21.73 3.09
CA SER A 124 -15.01 22.91 3.28
C SER A 124 -14.88 23.78 2.02
N LEU A 125 -15.47 23.34 0.89
CA LEU A 125 -15.51 24.03 -0.41
C LEU A 125 -16.92 24.59 -0.66
#